data_AF-A0A820P2U0-F1
#
_entry.id   AF-A0A820P2U0-F1
#
_cell.length_a   1.000
_cell.length_b   1.000
_cell.length_c   1.000
_cell.angle_alpha   90.00
_cell.angle_beta   90.00
_cell.angle_gamma   90.00
#
_symmetry.space_group_name_H-M   'P 1'
#
loop_
_entity.id
_entity.type
_entity.pdbx_description
1 polymer ?
#
loop_
_entity_poly.entity_id
_entity_poly.type
_entity_poly.pdbx_seq_one_letter_code
_entity_poly.pdbx_strand_id
1 'polypeptide(L)'
;FDLHGRYKVKIVNTIGSGFRTPQIPSLVLIPSLIKDAIIIAVVSFAICISLAKTYAKKFKYIVNSNQELAAYGLCNIIGSFFGSFSSAASLSRTSVYVNTGGQTQLASLVSCAALLVIILKIGPLFES
;
A
#
# COMPACT_ATOMS: atom_id res chain seq x y z
N PHE A 1 12.16 20.18 -21.89
CA PHE A 1 13.28 19.24 -22.08
C PHE A 1 12.67 17.93 -22.58
N ASP A 2 12.64 17.70 -23.90
CA ASP A 2 12.07 16.45 -24.45
C ASP A 2 13.12 15.33 -24.44
N LEU A 3 13.21 14.64 -23.30
CA LEU A 3 14.10 13.49 -23.10
C LEU A 3 13.59 12.24 -23.82
N HIS A 4 12.28 12.13 -24.09
CA HIS A 4 11.69 10.97 -24.75
C HIS A 4 12.06 10.94 -26.24
N GLY A 5 11.86 12.06 -26.94
CA GLY A 5 12.19 12.18 -28.37
C GLY A 5 13.69 12.05 -28.68
N ARG A 6 14.56 12.43 -27.74
CA ARG A 6 16.02 12.43 -27.94
C ARG A 6 16.77 11.23 -27.35
N TYR A 7 16.28 10.62 -26.28
CA TYR A 7 17.00 9.55 -25.57
C TYR A 7 16.21 8.25 -25.40
N LYS A 8 15.00 8.12 -25.99
CA LYS A 8 14.12 6.93 -25.88
C LYS A 8 13.89 6.48 -24.42
N VAL A 9 13.87 7.43 -23.49
CA VAL A 9 13.61 7.14 -22.07
C VAL A 9 12.13 6.78 -21.91
N LYS A 10 11.86 5.66 -21.24
CA LYS A 10 10.49 5.18 -21.00
C LYS A 10 9.75 6.16 -20.08
N ILE A 11 8.77 6.88 -20.63
CA ILE A 11 7.90 7.77 -19.87
C ILE A 11 6.75 7.00 -19.23
N VAL A 12 6.16 7.60 -18.20
CA VAL A 12 5.08 7.02 -17.38
C VAL A 12 3.78 6.82 -18.18
N ASN A 13 3.67 7.39 -19.39
CA ASN A 13 2.47 7.40 -20.23
C ASN A 13 1.26 7.98 -19.48
N THR A 14 0.07 7.85 -20.07
CA THR A 14 -1.19 8.42 -19.58
C THR A 14 -1.52 7.88 -18.18
N ILE A 15 -1.47 8.74 -17.17
CA ILE A 15 -1.95 8.40 -15.83
C ILE A 15 -3.45 8.64 -15.86
N GLY A 16 -4.25 7.57 -15.82
CA GLY A 16 -5.70 7.68 -15.77
C GLY A 16 -6.13 8.58 -14.61
N SER A 17 -6.49 9.83 -14.92
CA SER A 17 -6.85 10.83 -13.92
C SER A 17 -8.27 10.56 -13.46
N GLY A 18 -8.44 10.21 -12.18
CA GLY A 18 -9.74 9.93 -11.60
C GLY A 18 -9.67 8.92 -10.46
N PHE A 19 -10.64 9.00 -9.56
CA PHE A 19 -10.85 7.98 -8.55
C PHE A 19 -11.36 6.70 -9.22
N ARG A 20 -10.65 5.58 -9.04
CA ARG A 20 -11.11 4.30 -9.59
C ARG A 20 -12.42 3.92 -8.89
N THR A 21 -13.50 3.87 -9.65
CA THR A 21 -14.81 3.41 -9.13
C THR A 21 -14.67 2.01 -8.57
N PRO A 22 -15.34 1.67 -7.46
CA PRO A 22 -15.25 0.34 -6.88
C PRO A 22 -15.68 -0.70 -7.92
N GLN A 23 -14.77 -1.62 -8.26
CA GLN A 23 -15.03 -2.73 -9.18
C GLN A 23 -14.99 -4.04 -8.42
N ILE A 24 -15.92 -4.93 -8.75
CA ILE A 24 -15.97 -6.26 -8.16
C ILE A 24 -14.84 -7.08 -8.80
N PRO A 25 -13.94 -7.69 -8.01
CA PRO A 25 -12.89 -8.53 -8.55
C PRO A 25 -13.50 -9.72 -9.30
N SER A 26 -12.98 -10.01 -10.50
CA SER A 26 -13.47 -11.08 -11.35
C SER A 26 -13.29 -12.44 -10.66
N LEU A 27 -14.40 -13.06 -10.23
CA LEU A 27 -14.38 -14.34 -9.51
C LEU A 27 -13.85 -15.50 -10.37
N VAL A 28 -13.83 -15.34 -11.70
CA VAL A 28 -13.37 -16.35 -12.66
C VAL A 28 -11.87 -16.61 -12.59
N LEU A 29 -11.05 -15.60 -12.24
CA LEU A 29 -9.59 -15.76 -12.12
C LEU A 29 -9.14 -16.30 -10.76
N ILE A 30 -10.03 -16.31 -9.75
CA ILE A 30 -9.68 -16.72 -8.38
C ILE A 30 -9.08 -18.14 -8.33
N PRO A 31 -9.63 -19.17 -8.99
CA PRO A 31 -9.11 -20.52 -8.89
C PRO A 31 -7.66 -20.67 -9.38
N SER A 32 -7.26 -19.86 -10.37
CA SER A 32 -5.91 -19.88 -10.93
C SER A 32 -4.91 -19.11 -10.06
N LEU A 33 -5.36 -18.08 -9.34
CA LEU A 33 -4.49 -17.18 -8.57
C LEU A 33 -4.46 -17.50 -7.08
N ILE A 34 -5.39 -18.32 -6.58
CA ILE A 34 -5.56 -18.56 -5.14
C ILE A 34 -4.31 -19.17 -4.49
N LYS A 35 -3.59 -20.04 -5.20
CA LYS A 35 -2.36 -20.67 -4.70
C LYS A 35 -1.28 -19.62 -4.43
N ASP A 36 -0.98 -18.80 -5.42
CA ASP A 36 0.01 -17.73 -5.29
C ASP A 36 -0.44 -16.67 -4.29
N ALA A 37 -1.74 -16.33 -4.29
CA ALA A 37 -2.31 -15.37 -3.36
C ALA A 37 -2.17 -15.81 -1.89
N ILE A 38 -2.38 -17.09 -1.58
CA ILE A 38 -2.19 -17.64 -0.22
C ILE A 38 -0.72 -17.50 0.19
N ILE A 39 0.22 -17.86 -0.69
CA ILE A 39 1.66 -17.75 -0.39
C ILE A 39 2.03 -16.30 -0.10
N ILE A 40 1.61 -15.37 -0.95
CA ILE A 40 1.86 -13.93 -0.80
C ILE A 40 1.21 -13.41 0.49
N ALA A 41 -0.02 -13.82 0.81
CA ALA A 41 -0.73 -13.40 2.01
C ALA A 41 0.02 -13.85 3.28
N VAL A 42 0.46 -15.11 3.34
CA VAL A 42 1.19 -15.65 4.49
C VAL A 42 2.53 -14.93 4.66
N VAL A 43 3.32 -14.78 3.60
CA VAL A 43 4.63 -14.12 3.65
C VAL A 43 4.49 -12.65 4.05
N SER A 44 3.56 -11.93 3.43
CA SER A 44 3.36 -10.50 3.71
C SER A 44 2.82 -10.26 5.13
N PHE A 45 1.91 -11.10 5.61
CA PHE A 45 1.45 -11.06 6.99
C PHE A 45 2.58 -11.38 7.98
N ALA A 46 3.40 -12.40 7.71
CA ALA A 46 4.53 -12.77 8.55
C ALA A 46 5.54 -11.62 8.70
N ILE A 47 5.85 -10.92 7.62
CA ILE A 47 6.70 -9.73 7.64
C ILE A 47 6.05 -8.62 8.48
N CYS A 48 4.76 -8.37 8.29
CA CYS A 48 4.00 -7.34 9.01
C CYS A 48 3.99 -7.59 10.52
N ILE A 49 3.63 -8.81 10.95
CA ILE A 49 3.58 -9.15 12.38
C ILE A 49 4.97 -9.21 13.02
N SER A 50 6.00 -9.64 12.27
CA SER A 50 7.39 -9.62 12.74
C SER A 50 7.86 -8.19 13.01
N LEU A 51 7.52 -7.26 12.11
CA LEU A 51 7.81 -5.84 12.28
C LEU A 51 7.04 -5.24 13.47
N ALA A 52 5.75 -5.53 13.56
CA ALA A 52 4.90 -5.08 14.66
C ALA A 52 5.45 -5.54 16.01
N LYS A 53 5.83 -6.82 16.14
CA LYS A 53 6.46 -7.38 17.36
C LYS A 53 7.83 -6.76 17.65
N THR A 54 8.62 -6.46 16.63
CA THR A 54 9.93 -5.82 16.79
C THR A 54 9.79 -4.42 17.39
N TYR A 55 8.85 -3.62 16.88
CA TYR A 55 8.55 -2.31 17.45
C TYR A 55 7.84 -2.40 18.80
N ALA A 56 6.98 -3.40 19.01
CA ALA A 56 6.35 -3.67 20.32
C ALA A 56 7.39 -3.88 21.41
N LYS A 57 8.42 -4.68 21.10
CA LYS A 57 9.55 -4.89 22.01
C LYS A 57 10.38 -3.61 22.21
N LYS A 58 10.60 -2.83 21.15
CA LYS A 58 11.37 -1.57 21.21
C LYS A 58 10.66 -0.49 22.04
N PHE A 59 9.34 -0.36 21.93
CA PHE A 59 8.53 0.68 22.57
C PHE A 59 7.70 0.18 23.77
N LYS A 60 7.90 -1.08 24.18
CA LYS A 60 7.23 -1.74 25.32
C LYS A 60 5.69 -1.69 25.28
N TYR A 61 5.08 -1.84 24.10
CA TYR A 61 3.63 -2.04 23.96
C TYR A 61 3.30 -3.50 23.63
N ILE A 62 2.03 -3.90 23.80
CA ILE A 62 1.55 -5.26 23.52
C ILE A 62 0.93 -5.29 22.13
N VAL A 63 1.31 -6.27 21.31
CA VAL A 63 0.71 -6.51 19.98
C VAL A 63 -0.16 -7.76 20.02
N ASN A 64 -1.44 -7.60 19.66
CA ASN A 64 -2.35 -8.71 19.48
C ASN A 64 -2.30 -9.21 18.02
N SER A 65 -1.73 -10.40 17.81
CA SER A 65 -1.54 -10.96 16.47
C SER A 65 -2.87 -11.26 15.74
N ASN A 66 -3.93 -11.60 16.48
CA ASN A 66 -5.24 -11.88 15.90
C ASN A 66 -5.91 -10.59 15.39
N GLN A 67 -5.76 -9.51 16.14
CA GLN A 67 -6.27 -8.19 15.73
C GLN A 67 -5.52 -7.66 14.51
N GLU A 68 -4.19 -7.80 14.50
CA GLU A 68 -3.37 -7.44 13.34
C GLU A 68 -3.75 -8.27 12.10
N LEU A 69 -4.02 -9.57 12.26
CA LEU A 69 -4.48 -10.44 11.16
C LEU A 69 -5.82 -10.00 10.61
N ALA A 70 -6.81 -9.75 11.48
CA ALA A 70 -8.12 -9.28 11.07
C ALA A 70 -8.05 -7.91 10.38
N ALA A 71 -7.28 -6.97 10.94
CA ALA A 71 -7.08 -5.65 10.35
C ALA A 71 -6.39 -5.73 8.97
N TYR A 72 -5.35 -6.56 8.85
CA TYR A 72 -4.62 -6.77 7.60
C TYR A 72 -5.50 -7.42 6.53
N GLY A 73 -6.30 -8.42 6.90
CA GLY A 73 -7.27 -9.05 6.02
C GLY A 73 -8.34 -8.08 5.53
N LEU A 74 -8.97 -7.33 6.45
CA LEU A 74 -9.97 -6.31 6.11
C LEU A 74 -9.39 -5.23 5.19
N CYS A 75 -8.17 -4.76 5.44
CA CYS A 75 -7.50 -3.77 4.60
C CYS A 75 -7.34 -4.27 3.15
N ASN A 76 -6.87 -5.50 2.97
CA ASN A 76 -6.70 -6.08 1.63
C ASN A 76 -8.04 -6.38 0.94
N ILE A 77 -9.05 -6.82 1.68
CA ILE A 77 -10.40 -7.03 1.14
C ILE A 77 -10.99 -5.70 0.66
N ILE A 78 -10.99 -4.66 1.51
CA ILE A 78 -11.49 -3.33 1.14
C ILE A 78 -10.71 -2.77 -0.04
N GLY A 79 -9.37 -2.88 -0.02
CA GLY A 79 -8.51 -2.43 -1.11
C GLY A 79 -8.79 -3.11 -2.46
N SER A 80 -9.16 -4.39 -2.44
CA SER A 80 -9.53 -5.15 -3.64
C SER A 80 -10.68 -4.51 -4.42
N PHE A 81 -11.69 -3.95 -3.72
CA PHE A 81 -12.80 -3.26 -4.37
C PHE A 81 -12.36 -1.99 -5.12
N PHE A 82 -11.30 -1.32 -4.66
CA PHE A 82 -10.75 -0.14 -5.35
C PHE A 82 -9.68 -0.51 -6.39
N GLY A 83 -9.50 -1.79 -6.70
CA GLY A 83 -8.46 -2.28 -7.61
C GLY A 83 -7.04 -2.10 -7.07
N SER A 84 -6.88 -2.00 -5.74
CA SER A 84 -5.58 -1.92 -5.09
C SER A 84 -4.85 -3.25 -5.17
N PHE A 85 -3.53 -3.20 -5.38
CA PHE A 85 -2.67 -4.37 -5.21
C PHE A 85 -2.59 -4.78 -3.73
N SER A 86 -2.20 -6.03 -3.48
CA SER A 86 -1.98 -6.56 -2.13
C SER A 86 -1.02 -5.65 -1.35
N SER A 87 -1.52 -5.07 -0.26
CA SER A 87 -0.79 -4.07 0.50
C SER A 87 0.17 -4.76 1.47
N ALA A 88 1.46 -4.77 1.14
CA ALA A 88 2.51 -5.22 2.04
C ALA A 88 2.95 -4.12 3.02
N ALA A 89 3.29 -4.51 4.25
CA ALA A 89 3.92 -3.60 5.21
C ALA A 89 5.22 -3.01 4.64
N SER A 90 5.29 -1.69 4.55
CA SER A 90 6.44 -0.99 3.98
C SER A 90 7.46 -0.67 5.07
N LEU A 91 8.45 -1.55 5.21
CA LEU A 91 9.57 -1.42 6.16
C LEU A 91 10.23 -0.04 6.08
N SER A 92 10.51 0.45 4.87
CA SER A 92 11.19 1.75 4.66
C SER A 92 10.36 2.92 5.20
N ARG A 93 9.05 2.96 4.90
CA ARG A 93 8.16 4.03 5.38
C ARG A 93 8.01 3.99 6.90
N THR A 94 7.79 2.80 7.46
CA THR A 94 7.66 2.63 8.92
C THR A 94 8.96 2.98 9.64
N SER A 95 10.12 2.58 9.10
CA SER A 95 11.41 2.89 9.70
C SER A 95 11.69 4.38 9.72
N VAL A 96 11.47 5.08 8.60
CA VAL A 96 11.62 6.54 8.54
C VAL A 96 10.67 7.21 9.53
N TYR A 97 9.39 6.79 9.57
CA TYR A 97 8.40 7.36 10.48
C TYR A 97 8.77 7.20 11.96
N VAL A 98 9.19 6.00 12.34
CA VAL A 98 9.64 5.70 13.70
C VAL A 98 10.92 6.45 14.04
N ASN A 99 11.84 6.60 13.08
CA ASN A 99 13.10 7.33 13.29
C ASN A 99 12.87 8.84 13.44
N THR A 100 11.82 9.39 12.82
CA THR A 100 11.39 10.79 13.02
C THR A 100 10.65 11.02 14.35
N GLY A 101 10.54 10.01 15.22
CA GLY A 101 9.89 10.14 16.52
C GLY A 101 8.36 10.03 16.46
N GLY A 102 7.81 9.55 15.35
CA GLY A 102 6.38 9.37 15.17
C GLY A 102 5.79 8.30 16.11
N GLN A 103 4.90 8.71 17.02
CA GLN A 103 4.25 7.80 17.99
C GLN A 103 2.76 7.59 17.72
N THR A 104 2.16 8.33 16.77
CA THR A 104 0.70 8.34 16.56
C THR A 104 0.31 7.83 15.16
N GLN A 105 -0.91 7.33 14.99
CA GLN A 105 -1.45 7.00 13.65
C GLN A 105 -1.82 8.24 12.83
N LEU A 106 -1.71 9.45 13.38
CA LEU A 106 -2.06 10.69 12.67
C LEU A 106 -1.19 10.93 11.43
N ALA A 107 0.08 10.53 11.47
CA ALA A 107 0.96 10.71 10.31
C ALA A 107 0.56 9.86 9.10
N SER A 108 -0.02 8.67 9.32
CA SER A 108 -0.54 7.86 8.21
C SER A 108 -1.79 8.49 7.61
N LEU A 109 -2.65 9.12 8.44
CA LEU A 109 -3.80 9.88 7.98
C LEU A 109 -3.40 11.09 7.15
N VAL A 110 -2.44 11.89 7.63
CA VAL A 110 -1.91 13.05 6.88
C VAL A 110 -1.27 12.60 5.56
N SER A 111 -0.53 11.49 5.57
CA SER A 111 0.06 10.92 4.35
C SER A 111 -1.02 10.47 3.35
N CYS A 112 -2.10 9.87 3.83
CA CYS A 112 -3.24 9.47 3.00
C CYS A 112 -3.93 10.68 2.37
N ALA A 113 -4.19 11.73 3.17
CA ALA A 113 -4.78 12.98 2.70
C ALA A 113 -3.88 13.68 1.66
N ALA A 114 -2.57 13.73 1.91
CA ALA A 114 -1.62 14.27 0.95
C ALA A 114 -1.60 13.48 -0.37
N LEU A 115 -1.60 12.14 -0.31
CA LEU A 115 -1.68 11.29 -1.50
C LEU A 115 -2.99 11.51 -2.27
N LEU A 116 -4.12 11.67 -1.59
CA LEU A 116 -5.40 11.98 -2.22
C LEU A 116 -5.32 13.30 -3.01
N VAL A 117 -4.74 14.34 -2.41
CA VAL A 117 -4.56 15.65 -3.06
C VAL A 117 -3.62 15.54 -4.27
N ILE A 118 -2.52 14.80 -4.15
CA ILE A 118 -1.57 14.57 -5.24
C ILE A 118 -2.25 13.87 -6.41
N ILE A 119 -3.01 12.80 -6.16
CA ILE A 119 -3.71 12.05 -7.21
C ILE A 119 -4.75 12.93 -7.92
N LEU A 120 -5.51 13.73 -7.17
CA LEU A 120 -6.58 14.57 -7.74
C LEU A 120 -6.08 15.84 -8.46
N LYS A 121 -4.97 16.44 -8.00
CA LYS A 121 -4.49 17.74 -8.52
C LYS A 121 -3.20 17.66 -9.34
N ILE A 122 -2.30 16.73 -9.00
CA ILE A 122 -0.95 16.63 -9.60
C ILE A 122 -0.86 15.45 -10.56
N GLY A 123 -1.79 14.48 -10.52
CA GLY A 123 -1.92 13.42 -11.52
C GLY A 123 -1.70 13.88 -12.98
N PRO A 124 -2.35 14.95 -13.47
CA PRO A 124 -2.14 15.44 -14.83
C PRO A 124 -0.78 16.15 -15.07
N LEU A 125 -0.06 16.56 -14.02
CA LEU A 125 1.28 17.17 -14.16
C LEU A 125 2.39 16.12 -14.38
N PHE A 126 2.18 14.88 -13.93
CA PHE A 126 3.12 13.78 -14.15
C PHE A 126 3.00 13.16 -15.55
N GLU A 127 2.03 13.61 -16.34
CA GLU A 127 1.81 13.18 -17.73
C GLU A 127 2.62 13.99 -18.75
N SER A 128 3.26 15.10 -18.32
CA SER A 128 3.98 16.07 -19.16
C SER A 128 5.49 15.86 -19.22
#